data_AF-F4BKG6-F1
#
_entry.id   AF-F4BKG6-F1
#
_cell.length_a   1.000
_cell.length_b   1.000
_cell.length_c   1.000
_cell.angle_alpha   90.00
_cell.angle_beta   90.00
_cell.angle_gamma   90.00
#
_symmetry.space_group_name_H-M   'P 1'
#
loop_
_entity.id
_entity.type
_entity.pdbx_description
1 polymer ?
#
loop_
_entity_poly.entity_id
_entity_poly.type
_entity_poly.pdbx_seq_one_letter_code
_entity_poly.pdbx_strand_id
1 'polypeptide(L)'
;MAIDLLKLQEKLGYGVNTGGMCYGIAYMAIQAIIRDDLETYISRIKYLEKTLLQHNNNQDDAIDEIVEKINVAYEKRKNKQNLDSEEIKLLDILNWLDGVQIYHNYKNLLFGGQNYEIATNFFSANTNQKEKENRKIFVIAKELNMLTKELINDIFDKIDNSKDSIAFSLSSSNHIISIGKSSNYMPIYLINHDIHKLITSSRSLYSEVLCAFNYSKEALNIMTHSYQEENISVKYVTNNLDKDDLCKLLCIALQNGYVEAIKVYIEGISNLAGINKQELLAAKKQNGTPGLCIAFYNRHVEAIKVYIEGISNFDGINKQELLAAEMPDGTPGLFMVLQYGYSETIKVYIEGISNFDGINKQELLAAKRSNGTPGLFTALQNGHVEAIKVYIEGISNFDGINKQELLAAKRSNGTPGLYMALHEGHSETIKVYIEGISKFAGIDKQELLAAKRSNGTSGLYMALQNGHSEAIKAYIEAIFNLPGINRRELLTLTKTELDIALQQGHLEAVKAYKETISKFKILSNGLPGFLL
;
A
#
# COMPACT_ATOMS: atom_id res chain seq x y z
N MET A 1 -18.82 38.62 -25.26
CA MET A 1 -19.55 38.26 -24.04
C MET A 1 -19.95 36.81 -24.20
N ALA A 2 -19.60 35.95 -23.25
CA ALA A 2 -19.89 34.53 -23.33
C ALA A 2 -21.12 34.20 -22.48
N ILE A 3 -21.90 33.19 -22.90
CA ILE A 3 -22.94 32.59 -22.07
C ILE A 3 -22.31 31.99 -20.81
N ASP A 4 -23.03 32.01 -19.69
CA ASP A 4 -22.58 31.38 -18.45
C ASP A 4 -22.70 29.85 -18.58
N LEU A 5 -21.60 29.22 -18.95
CA LEU A 5 -21.51 27.77 -19.12
C LEU A 5 -21.63 27.00 -17.81
N LEU A 6 -21.33 27.61 -16.66
CA LEU A 6 -21.55 26.97 -15.36
C LEU A 6 -23.05 26.85 -15.12
N LYS A 7 -23.75 27.98 -15.24
CA LYS A 7 -25.20 28.05 -15.02
C LYS A 7 -25.99 27.19 -16.01
N LEU A 8 -25.56 27.15 -17.28
CA LEU A 8 -26.14 26.26 -18.28
C LEU A 8 -25.97 24.78 -17.89
N GLN A 9 -24.79 24.38 -17.45
CA GLN A 9 -24.53 23.00 -17.04
C GLN A 9 -25.27 22.63 -15.74
N GLU A 10 -25.37 23.53 -14.77
CA GLU A 10 -26.18 23.31 -13.56
C GLU A 10 -27.65 23.05 -13.90
N LYS A 11 -28.26 23.86 -14.80
CA LYS A 11 -29.65 23.66 -15.23
C LYS A 11 -29.86 22.38 -16.04
N LEU A 12 -28.83 21.88 -16.72
CA LEU A 12 -28.83 20.57 -17.38
C LEU A 12 -28.58 19.39 -16.40
N GLY A 13 -28.37 19.67 -15.11
CA GLY A 13 -28.21 18.65 -14.07
C GLY A 13 -26.77 18.21 -13.79
N TYR A 14 -25.76 18.90 -14.32
CA TYR A 14 -24.37 18.57 -14.04
C TYR A 14 -23.91 19.14 -12.69
N GLY A 15 -23.16 18.34 -11.92
CA GLY A 15 -22.52 18.77 -10.69
C GLY A 15 -21.22 19.51 -10.97
N VAL A 16 -21.31 20.83 -11.23
CA VAL A 16 -20.17 21.66 -11.63
C VAL A 16 -19.66 22.58 -10.51
N ASN A 17 -18.38 22.93 -10.56
CA ASN A 17 -17.80 24.01 -9.76
C ASN A 17 -16.79 24.80 -10.61
N THR A 18 -16.37 25.96 -10.13
CA THR A 18 -15.43 26.84 -10.85
C THR A 18 -14.04 26.22 -11.03
N GLY A 19 -13.65 25.26 -10.19
CA GLY A 19 -12.36 24.59 -10.25
C GLY A 19 -12.34 23.47 -11.30
N GLY A 20 -11.63 23.68 -12.42
CA GLY A 20 -11.41 22.63 -13.42
C GLY A 20 -12.23 22.77 -14.71
N MET A 21 -13.24 23.64 -14.76
CA MET A 21 -14.08 23.81 -15.96
C MET A 21 -13.27 24.35 -17.15
N CYS A 22 -12.35 25.28 -16.89
CA CYS A 22 -11.41 25.78 -17.90
C CYS A 22 -10.54 24.66 -18.48
N TYR A 23 -10.20 23.65 -17.68
CA TYR A 23 -9.46 22.48 -18.16
C TYR A 23 -10.34 21.66 -19.11
N GLY A 24 -11.57 21.33 -18.74
CA GLY A 24 -12.45 20.54 -19.62
C GLY A 24 -12.75 21.20 -20.96
N ILE A 25 -12.96 22.52 -20.97
CA ILE A 25 -13.13 23.31 -22.20
C ILE A 25 -11.85 23.29 -23.04
N ALA A 26 -10.68 23.51 -22.41
CA ALA A 26 -9.39 23.50 -23.10
C ALA A 26 -9.09 22.13 -23.73
N TYR A 27 -9.33 21.02 -23.02
CA TYR A 27 -9.14 19.67 -23.56
C TYR A 27 -10.09 19.38 -24.73
N MET A 28 -11.34 19.82 -24.67
CA MET A 28 -12.27 19.68 -25.79
C MET A 28 -11.86 20.54 -27.02
N ALA A 29 -11.27 21.71 -26.80
CA ALA A 29 -10.70 22.53 -27.88
C ALA A 29 -9.49 21.85 -28.52
N ILE A 30 -8.58 21.32 -27.70
CA ILE A 30 -7.40 20.58 -28.13
C ILE A 30 -7.79 19.33 -28.93
N GLN A 31 -8.80 18.59 -28.46
CA GLN A 31 -9.37 17.45 -29.18
C GLN A 31 -9.93 17.85 -30.54
N ALA A 32 -10.62 19.00 -30.62
CA ALA A 32 -11.10 19.53 -31.89
C ALA A 32 -9.95 19.90 -32.83
N ILE A 33 -8.83 20.44 -32.32
CA ILE A 33 -7.63 20.74 -33.12
C ILE A 33 -6.99 19.46 -33.65
N ILE A 34 -6.79 18.45 -32.79
CA ILE A 34 -6.27 17.14 -33.21
C ILE A 34 -7.17 16.52 -34.28
N ARG A 35 -8.48 16.76 -34.21
CA ARG A 35 -9.45 16.17 -35.13
C ARG A 35 -9.72 16.98 -36.40
N ASP A 36 -9.08 18.13 -36.58
CA ASP A 36 -9.46 19.07 -37.65
C ASP A 36 -10.96 19.44 -37.62
N ASP A 37 -11.53 19.49 -36.41
CA ASP A 37 -12.95 19.70 -36.14
C ASP A 37 -13.18 21.04 -35.41
N LEU A 38 -12.22 21.96 -35.55
CA LEU A 38 -12.21 23.25 -34.87
C LEU A 38 -13.40 24.11 -35.31
N GLU A 39 -13.82 24.02 -36.57
CA GLU A 39 -15.03 24.72 -37.06
C GLU A 39 -16.29 24.26 -36.32
N THR A 40 -16.45 22.95 -36.10
CA THR A 40 -17.59 22.41 -35.35
C THR A 40 -17.52 22.83 -33.88
N TYR A 41 -16.33 22.83 -33.27
CA TYR A 41 -16.13 23.36 -31.92
C TYR A 41 -16.53 24.83 -31.81
N ILE A 42 -16.03 25.68 -32.71
CA ILE A 42 -16.34 27.12 -32.73
C ILE A 42 -17.83 27.36 -33.00
N SER A 43 -18.46 26.58 -33.88
CA SER A 43 -19.89 26.74 -34.21
C SER A 43 -20.82 26.45 -33.03
N ARG A 44 -20.42 25.58 -32.07
CA ARG A 44 -21.16 25.37 -30.81
C ARG A 44 -21.17 26.65 -29.96
N ILE A 45 -19.99 27.25 -29.79
CA ILE A 45 -19.82 28.49 -29.04
C ILE A 45 -20.61 29.62 -29.71
N LYS A 46 -20.51 29.76 -31.03
CA LYS A 46 -21.25 30.76 -31.80
C LYS A 46 -22.77 30.60 -31.68
N TYR A 47 -23.28 29.37 -31.63
CA TYR A 47 -24.70 29.12 -31.42
C TYR A 47 -25.15 29.66 -30.06
N LEU A 48 -24.42 29.32 -28.98
CA LEU A 48 -24.71 29.79 -27.63
C LEU A 48 -24.66 31.32 -27.52
N GLU A 49 -23.64 31.95 -28.11
CA GLU A 49 -23.52 33.41 -28.17
C GLU A 49 -24.67 34.06 -28.96
N LYS A 50 -25.08 33.44 -30.07
CA LYS A 50 -26.20 33.93 -30.89
C LYS A 50 -27.51 33.88 -30.10
N THR A 51 -27.80 32.79 -29.40
CA THR A 51 -29.02 32.68 -28.57
C THR A 51 -29.00 33.70 -27.45
N LEU A 52 -27.85 33.91 -26.80
CA LEU A 52 -27.71 34.97 -25.78
C LEU A 52 -28.00 36.36 -26.35
N LEU A 53 -27.54 36.67 -27.56
CA LEU A 53 -27.80 37.95 -28.23
C LEU A 53 -29.28 38.12 -28.59
N GLN A 54 -29.99 37.05 -28.95
CA GLN A 54 -31.44 37.09 -29.26
C GLN A 54 -32.27 37.48 -28.03
N HIS A 55 -31.79 37.19 -26.83
CA HIS A 55 -32.41 37.57 -25.56
C HIS A 55 -31.83 38.87 -24.97
N ASN A 56 -31.27 39.76 -25.78
CA ASN A 56 -30.66 41.02 -25.33
C ASN A 56 -29.59 40.84 -24.24
N ASN A 57 -28.85 39.72 -24.28
CA ASN A 57 -27.88 39.30 -23.27
C ASN A 57 -28.45 38.92 -21.89
N ASN A 58 -29.75 38.63 -21.81
CA ASN A 58 -30.32 38.01 -20.62
C ASN A 58 -29.88 36.53 -20.55
N GLN A 59 -28.99 36.22 -19.60
CA GLN A 59 -28.44 34.89 -19.40
C GLN A 59 -29.52 33.88 -18.97
N ASP A 60 -30.46 34.27 -18.13
CA ASP A 60 -31.47 33.35 -17.61
C ASP A 60 -32.41 32.87 -18.72
N ASP A 61 -32.99 33.82 -19.47
CA ASP A 61 -33.92 33.52 -20.56
C ASP A 61 -33.25 32.70 -21.67
N ALA A 62 -32.01 33.07 -22.04
CA ALA A 62 -31.26 32.36 -23.07
C ALA A 62 -30.90 30.93 -22.65
N ILE A 63 -30.47 30.74 -21.39
CA ILE A 63 -30.15 29.42 -20.86
C ILE A 63 -31.42 28.56 -20.76
N ASP A 64 -32.53 29.12 -20.26
CA ASP A 64 -33.80 28.38 -20.15
C ASP A 64 -34.31 27.91 -21.51
N GLU A 65 -34.23 28.75 -22.54
CA GLU A 65 -34.56 28.32 -23.92
C GLU A 65 -33.64 27.18 -24.38
N ILE A 66 -32.32 27.30 -24.18
CA ILE A 66 -31.37 26.28 -24.62
C ILE A 66 -31.65 24.94 -23.92
N VAL A 67 -31.89 24.97 -22.60
CA VAL A 67 -32.19 23.78 -21.80
C VAL A 67 -33.49 23.13 -22.26
N GLU A 68 -34.54 23.92 -22.48
CA GLU A 68 -35.82 23.43 -22.99
C GLU A 68 -35.66 22.77 -24.37
N LYS A 69 -35.01 23.45 -25.31
CA LYS A 69 -34.79 22.92 -26.66
C LYS A 69 -33.92 21.66 -26.66
N ILE A 70 -32.89 21.60 -25.81
CA ILE A 70 -32.07 20.40 -25.63
C ILE A 70 -32.93 19.25 -25.11
N ASN A 71 -33.77 19.46 -24.10
CA ASN A 71 -34.64 18.43 -23.54
C ASN A 71 -35.66 17.90 -24.56
N VAL A 72 -36.22 18.79 -25.38
CA VAL A 72 -37.13 18.39 -26.48
C VAL A 72 -36.38 17.54 -27.51
N ALA A 73 -35.22 17.99 -27.98
CA ALA A 73 -34.40 17.24 -28.93
C ALA A 73 -33.96 15.88 -28.36
N TYR A 74 -33.67 15.83 -27.05
CA TYR A 74 -33.30 14.62 -26.33
C TYR A 74 -34.44 13.61 -26.29
N GLU A 75 -35.66 14.03 -25.92
CA GLU A 75 -36.82 13.13 -25.88
C GLU A 75 -37.23 12.66 -27.29
N LYS A 76 -37.12 13.50 -28.32
CA LYS A 76 -37.29 13.07 -29.72
C LYS A 76 -36.30 11.97 -30.09
N ARG A 77 -35.02 12.16 -29.76
CA ARG A 77 -33.95 11.17 -30.01
C ARG A 77 -34.21 9.85 -29.27
N LYS A 78 -34.60 9.92 -27.99
CA LYS A 78 -34.94 8.76 -27.16
C LYS A 78 -36.11 7.95 -27.74
N ASN A 79 -37.08 8.63 -28.33
CA ASN A 79 -38.23 8.02 -29.00
C ASN A 79 -37.96 7.63 -30.47
N LYS A 80 -36.70 7.69 -30.93
CA LYS A 80 -36.27 7.36 -32.30
C LYS A 80 -36.98 8.17 -33.40
N GLN A 81 -37.35 9.41 -33.09
CA GLN A 81 -37.94 10.33 -34.06
C GLN A 81 -36.83 11.02 -34.88
N ASN A 82 -37.19 11.50 -36.08
CA ASN A 82 -36.28 12.27 -36.92
C ASN A 82 -36.00 13.63 -36.28
N LEU A 83 -34.74 14.06 -36.33
CA LEU A 83 -34.26 15.33 -35.80
C LEU A 83 -33.98 16.31 -36.94
N ASP A 84 -34.30 17.59 -36.74
CA ASP A 84 -33.91 18.65 -37.67
C ASP A 84 -32.47 19.15 -37.40
N SER A 85 -31.98 20.08 -38.23
CA SER A 85 -30.60 20.59 -38.13
C SER A 85 -30.33 21.38 -36.85
N GLU A 86 -31.32 22.06 -36.29
CA GLU A 86 -31.17 22.82 -35.04
C GLU A 86 -31.13 21.85 -33.85
N GLU A 87 -31.99 20.86 -33.84
CA GLU A 87 -32.03 19.80 -32.83
C GLU A 87 -30.74 18.98 -32.82
N ILE A 88 -30.19 18.64 -33.99
CA ILE A 88 -28.88 18.00 -34.11
C ILE A 88 -27.79 18.91 -33.51
N LYS A 89 -27.85 20.22 -33.75
CA LYS A 89 -26.85 21.17 -33.23
C LYS A 89 -26.92 21.32 -31.70
N LEU A 90 -28.12 21.33 -31.14
CA LEU A 90 -28.34 21.38 -29.69
C LEU A 90 -27.85 20.12 -28.99
N LEU A 91 -28.10 18.94 -29.57
CA LEU A 91 -27.54 17.69 -29.06
C LEU A 91 -26.02 17.60 -29.24
N ASP A 92 -25.46 18.24 -30.27
CA ASP A 92 -24.01 18.38 -30.45
C ASP A 92 -23.37 19.30 -29.39
N ILE A 93 -24.08 20.34 -28.93
CA ILE A 93 -23.68 21.16 -27.78
C ILE A 93 -23.73 20.35 -26.49
N LEU A 94 -24.79 19.56 -26.27
CA LEU A 94 -24.89 18.67 -25.11
C LEU A 94 -23.73 17.67 -25.07
N ASN A 95 -23.40 17.03 -26.19
CA ASN A 95 -22.24 16.12 -26.30
C ASN A 95 -20.92 16.82 -25.96
N TRP A 96 -20.77 18.09 -26.34
CA TRP A 96 -19.59 18.86 -26.02
C TRP A 96 -19.48 19.14 -24.52
N LEU A 97 -20.61 19.47 -23.86
CA LEU A 97 -20.67 19.63 -22.41
C LEU A 97 -20.40 18.31 -21.66
N ASP A 98 -20.92 17.19 -22.16
CA ASP A 98 -20.56 15.85 -21.62
C ASP A 98 -19.05 15.62 -21.68
N GLY A 99 -18.42 15.96 -22.81
CA GLY A 99 -16.96 15.90 -22.98
C GLY A 99 -16.23 16.79 -21.97
N VAL A 100 -16.69 18.02 -21.76
CA VAL A 100 -16.15 18.94 -20.73
C VAL A 100 -16.27 18.32 -19.34
N GLN A 101 -17.39 17.65 -19.02
CA GLN A 101 -17.61 17.01 -17.72
C GLN A 101 -16.72 15.80 -17.46
N ILE A 102 -16.41 15.02 -18.51
CA ILE A 102 -15.45 13.91 -18.40
C ILE A 102 -14.08 14.44 -17.92
N TYR A 103 -13.62 15.55 -18.47
CA TYR A 103 -12.34 16.17 -18.09
C TYR A 103 -12.42 16.97 -16.78
N HIS A 104 -13.57 17.59 -16.47
CA HIS A 104 -13.79 18.38 -15.25
C HIS A 104 -13.91 17.49 -14.00
N ASN A 105 -14.63 16.38 -14.10
CA ASN A 105 -15.12 15.61 -12.94
C ASN A 105 -14.57 14.17 -12.86
N TYR A 106 -13.37 13.94 -13.41
CA TYR A 106 -12.76 12.62 -13.53
C TYR A 106 -12.68 11.83 -12.20
N LYS A 107 -12.53 12.52 -11.06
CA LYS A 107 -12.49 11.88 -9.73
C LYS A 107 -13.83 11.30 -9.30
N ASN A 108 -14.95 11.96 -9.63
CA ASN A 108 -16.28 11.49 -9.24
C ASN A 108 -16.83 10.45 -10.23
N LEU A 109 -16.41 10.52 -11.51
CA LEU A 109 -16.77 9.53 -12.53
C LEU A 109 -16.35 8.09 -12.20
N LEU A 110 -15.25 7.91 -11.44
CA LEU A 110 -14.67 6.59 -11.16
C LEU A 110 -15.03 6.02 -9.78
N PHE A 111 -15.57 6.84 -8.86
CA PHE A 111 -15.78 6.44 -7.46
C PHE A 111 -17.24 6.53 -6.95
N GLY A 112 -18.24 7.00 -7.71
CA GLY A 112 -19.64 6.79 -7.33
C GLY A 112 -20.72 7.64 -8.00
N GLY A 113 -21.72 6.94 -8.58
CA GLY A 113 -23.15 7.28 -8.49
C GLY A 113 -23.74 8.38 -9.39
N GLN A 114 -24.70 7.99 -10.23
CA GLN A 114 -25.65 8.79 -11.04
C GLN A 114 -25.19 9.34 -12.40
N ASN A 115 -24.08 10.07 -12.53
CA ASN A 115 -23.78 10.78 -13.80
C ASN A 115 -23.26 9.90 -14.95
N TYR A 116 -22.57 8.80 -14.64
CA TYR A 116 -22.11 7.83 -15.66
C TYR A 116 -23.28 7.08 -16.32
N GLU A 117 -24.35 6.79 -15.58
CA GLU A 117 -25.51 6.06 -16.11
C GLU A 117 -26.25 6.87 -17.17
N ILE A 118 -26.36 8.20 -16.99
CA ILE A 118 -26.99 9.10 -17.97
C ILE A 118 -26.15 9.18 -19.25
N ALA A 119 -24.83 9.39 -19.14
CA ALA A 119 -23.92 9.42 -20.29
C ALA A 119 -23.91 8.08 -21.05
N THR A 120 -23.84 6.95 -20.33
CA THR A 120 -23.72 5.60 -20.93
C THR A 120 -25.05 5.12 -21.51
N ASN A 121 -26.19 5.46 -20.90
CA ASN A 121 -27.51 5.19 -21.45
C ASN A 121 -27.76 6.00 -22.74
N PHE A 122 -27.23 7.22 -22.83
CA PHE A 122 -27.32 8.03 -24.04
C PHE A 122 -26.46 7.49 -25.20
N PHE A 123 -25.23 7.03 -24.93
CA PHE A 123 -24.37 6.40 -25.96
C PHE A 123 -24.87 5.03 -26.43
N SER A 124 -25.74 4.37 -25.66
CA SER A 124 -26.28 3.03 -25.93
C SER A 124 -27.68 3.02 -26.57
N ALA A 125 -28.47 4.09 -26.44
CA ALA A 125 -29.88 4.11 -26.86
C ALA A 125 -30.18 4.04 -28.38
N ASN A 126 -29.16 3.98 -29.26
CA ASN A 126 -29.40 3.82 -30.71
C ASN A 126 -28.26 3.12 -31.47
N THR A 127 -27.73 1.98 -30.99
CA THR A 127 -26.69 1.28 -31.77
C THR A 127 -27.29 0.42 -32.89
N ASN A 128 -27.65 1.06 -34.00
CA ASN A 128 -27.55 0.41 -35.30
C ASN A 128 -26.05 0.32 -35.67
N GLN A 129 -25.63 -0.84 -36.17
CA GLN A 129 -24.23 -1.20 -36.38
C GLN A 129 -23.46 -0.24 -37.32
N LYS A 130 -24.16 0.47 -38.22
CA LYS A 130 -23.60 1.48 -39.13
C LYS A 130 -23.25 2.82 -38.48
N GLU A 131 -23.88 3.20 -37.36
CA GLU A 131 -23.54 4.47 -36.66
C GLU A 131 -22.36 4.33 -35.70
N LYS A 132 -21.92 3.10 -35.37
CA LYS A 132 -20.67 2.87 -34.63
C LYS A 132 -19.44 3.30 -35.42
N GLU A 133 -19.50 3.25 -36.76
CA GLU A 133 -18.38 3.61 -37.64
C GLU A 133 -18.19 5.13 -37.78
N ASN A 134 -19.23 5.94 -37.55
CA ASN A 134 -19.16 7.40 -37.65
C ASN A 134 -18.81 8.13 -36.33
N ARG A 135 -18.54 7.40 -35.24
CA ARG A 135 -18.17 8.03 -33.97
C ARG A 135 -16.70 8.41 -33.99
N LYS A 136 -16.41 9.71 -33.97
CA LYS A 136 -15.04 10.27 -33.84
C LYS A 136 -14.56 10.39 -32.38
N ILE A 137 -15.37 9.96 -31.39
CA ILE A 137 -14.99 9.80 -29.97
C ILE A 137 -15.37 8.38 -29.56
N PHE A 138 -14.37 7.58 -29.18
CA PHE A 138 -14.57 6.24 -28.64
C PHE A 138 -14.41 6.28 -27.12
N VAL A 139 -15.49 6.05 -26.40
CA VAL A 139 -15.44 5.70 -24.97
C VAL A 139 -15.33 4.18 -24.90
N ILE A 140 -14.11 3.65 -24.81
CA ILE A 140 -13.88 2.21 -24.64
C ILE A 140 -14.02 1.90 -23.14
N ALA A 141 -15.25 1.58 -22.72
CA ALA A 141 -15.57 1.19 -21.34
C ALA A 141 -15.35 -0.32 -21.08
N LYS A 142 -14.67 -1.05 -21.98
CA LYS A 142 -14.74 -2.52 -21.95
C LYS A 142 -13.85 -3.19 -20.90
N GLU A 143 -12.90 -2.49 -20.29
CA GLU A 143 -12.04 -3.08 -19.25
C GLU A 143 -11.76 -2.05 -18.16
N LEU A 144 -12.72 -1.94 -17.23
CA LEU A 144 -12.55 -1.18 -15.99
C LEU A 144 -11.27 -1.68 -15.29
N ASN A 145 -10.26 -0.81 -15.29
CA ASN A 145 -9.03 -0.84 -14.48
C ASN A 145 -7.79 -1.57 -15.03
N MET A 146 -7.63 -1.82 -16.33
CA MET A 146 -6.33 -2.30 -16.87
C MET A 146 -6.03 -1.73 -18.28
N LEU A 147 -5.13 -0.75 -18.38
CA LEU A 147 -4.51 -0.37 -19.65
C LEU A 147 -3.44 -1.42 -20.00
N THR A 148 -3.80 -2.45 -20.77
CA THR A 148 -2.86 -3.49 -21.20
C THR A 148 -2.04 -3.06 -22.41
N LYS A 149 -0.89 -3.70 -22.66
CA LYS A 149 -0.07 -3.49 -23.87
C LYS A 149 -0.88 -3.77 -25.15
N GLU A 150 -1.71 -4.81 -25.13
CA GLU A 150 -2.59 -5.17 -26.23
C GLU A 150 -3.56 -4.03 -26.54
N LEU A 151 -4.19 -3.46 -25.51
CA LEU A 151 -5.09 -2.32 -25.68
C LEU A 151 -4.36 -1.07 -26.20
N ILE A 152 -3.16 -0.78 -25.71
CA ILE A 152 -2.35 0.35 -26.20
C ILE A 152 -1.90 0.15 -27.64
N ASN A 153 -1.52 -1.07 -28.02
CA ASN A 153 -1.20 -1.42 -29.40
C ASN A 153 -2.44 -1.29 -30.29
N ASP A 154 -3.58 -1.82 -29.86
CA ASP A 154 -4.85 -1.69 -30.59
C ASP A 154 -5.25 -0.22 -30.79
N ILE A 155 -5.06 0.61 -29.76
CA ILE A 155 -5.32 2.06 -29.83
C ILE A 155 -4.34 2.70 -30.81
N PHE A 156 -3.04 2.41 -30.70
CA PHE A 156 -2.03 2.92 -31.61
C PHE A 156 -2.36 2.53 -33.05
N ASP A 157 -2.59 1.25 -33.32
CA ASP A 157 -2.87 0.71 -34.65
C ASP A 157 -4.16 1.29 -35.22
N LYS A 158 -5.20 1.50 -34.40
CA LYS A 158 -6.42 2.18 -34.83
C LYS A 158 -6.16 3.62 -35.24
N ILE A 159 -5.34 4.34 -34.49
CA ILE A 159 -4.98 5.72 -34.82
C ILE A 159 -4.11 5.73 -36.09
N ASP A 160 -3.05 4.94 -36.12
CA ASP A 160 -2.06 4.91 -37.20
C ASP A 160 -2.67 4.47 -38.54
N ASN A 161 -3.56 3.48 -38.52
CA ASN A 161 -4.25 3.02 -39.73
C ASN A 161 -5.46 3.87 -40.15
N SER A 162 -5.93 4.79 -39.30
CA SER A 162 -7.10 5.63 -39.63
C SER A 162 -6.79 6.59 -40.77
N LYS A 163 -7.67 6.66 -41.78
CA LYS A 163 -7.61 7.66 -42.85
C LYS A 163 -8.28 8.98 -42.44
N ASP A 164 -9.15 8.90 -41.44
CA ASP A 164 -9.88 10.03 -40.89
C ASP A 164 -9.25 10.50 -39.58
N SER A 165 -9.48 11.77 -39.24
CA SER A 165 -9.18 12.32 -37.91
C SER A 165 -9.79 11.47 -36.80
N ILE A 166 -8.95 10.99 -35.88
CA ILE A 166 -9.35 10.11 -34.78
C ILE A 166 -8.60 10.47 -33.50
N ALA A 167 -9.30 10.42 -32.37
CA ALA A 167 -8.71 10.62 -31.05
C ALA A 167 -9.36 9.74 -29.98
N PHE A 168 -8.55 9.40 -28.98
CA PHE A 168 -8.90 8.62 -27.80
C PHE A 168 -8.59 9.46 -26.55
N SER A 169 -9.44 9.29 -25.54
CA SER A 169 -9.18 9.79 -24.19
C SER A 169 -8.84 8.59 -23.32
N LEU A 170 -7.69 8.64 -22.66
CA LEU A 170 -7.23 7.62 -21.74
C LEU A 170 -7.36 8.19 -20.33
N SER A 171 -7.91 7.41 -19.41
CA SER A 171 -8.13 7.86 -18.04
C SER A 171 -7.60 6.87 -17.01
N SER A 172 -7.16 7.41 -15.88
CA SER A 172 -6.84 6.69 -14.64
C SER A 172 -7.65 7.30 -13.49
N SER A 173 -7.55 6.71 -12.29
CA SER A 173 -8.26 7.18 -11.09
C SER A 173 -8.06 8.67 -10.77
N ASN A 174 -6.94 9.27 -11.17
CA ASN A 174 -6.60 10.65 -10.84
C ASN A 174 -6.17 11.54 -12.02
N HIS A 175 -6.21 11.04 -13.26
CA HIS A 175 -5.61 11.75 -14.38
C HIS A 175 -6.18 11.31 -15.73
N ILE A 176 -6.25 12.23 -16.70
CA ILE A 176 -6.73 11.95 -18.07
C ILE A 176 -5.74 12.53 -19.07
N ILE A 177 -5.45 11.79 -20.14
CA ILE A 177 -4.68 12.24 -21.30
C ILE A 177 -5.43 12.00 -22.60
N SER A 178 -5.04 12.75 -23.62
CA SER A 178 -5.62 12.68 -24.95
C SER A 178 -4.58 12.18 -25.95
N ILE A 179 -4.96 11.29 -26.86
CA ILE A 179 -4.09 10.87 -27.97
C ILE A 179 -4.88 10.80 -29.28
N GLY A 180 -4.32 11.28 -30.38
CA GLY A 180 -4.96 11.15 -31.68
C GLY A 180 -4.12 11.68 -32.83
N LYS A 181 -4.69 11.63 -34.03
CA LYS A 181 -4.12 12.25 -35.23
C LYS A 181 -5.20 12.94 -36.06
N SER A 182 -4.76 13.89 -36.87
CA SER A 182 -5.61 14.63 -37.81
C SER A 182 -5.51 14.02 -39.21
N SER A 183 -6.58 14.08 -39.99
CA SER A 183 -6.53 13.79 -41.44
C SER A 183 -5.61 14.76 -42.19
N ASN A 184 -5.47 16.00 -41.69
CA ASN A 184 -4.63 17.04 -42.29
C ASN A 184 -3.18 17.01 -41.77
N TYR A 185 -2.93 16.24 -40.70
CA TYR A 185 -1.63 16.18 -40.03
C TYR A 185 -1.36 14.73 -39.58
N MET A 186 -0.56 14.02 -40.39
CA MET A 186 -0.31 12.58 -40.24
C MET A 186 0.32 12.13 -38.90
N PRO A 187 1.17 12.93 -38.25
CA PRO A 187 1.73 12.56 -36.95
C PRO A 187 0.69 12.34 -35.83
N ILE A 188 0.91 11.31 -35.03
CA ILE A 188 0.12 11.02 -33.82
C ILE A 188 0.65 11.88 -32.68
N TYR A 189 -0.25 12.54 -31.95
CA TYR A 189 0.10 13.35 -30.79
C TYR A 189 -0.60 12.88 -29.54
N LEU A 190 0.16 12.87 -28.44
CA LEU A 190 -0.34 12.73 -27.08
C LEU A 190 -0.28 14.07 -26.37
N ILE A 191 -1.34 14.41 -25.65
CA ILE A 191 -1.47 15.64 -24.88
C ILE A 191 -1.81 15.31 -23.44
N ASN A 192 -0.99 15.86 -22.54
CA ASN A 192 -1.07 15.72 -21.11
C ASN A 192 -0.87 17.10 -20.48
N HIS A 193 -1.96 17.77 -20.09
CA HIS A 193 -1.97 19.17 -19.62
C HIS A 193 -1.28 20.11 -20.62
N ASP A 194 -0.19 20.72 -20.21
CA ASP A 194 0.67 21.63 -20.98
C ASP A 194 1.73 20.88 -21.82
N ILE A 195 1.81 19.55 -21.69
CA ILE A 195 2.75 18.70 -22.40
C ILE A 195 2.10 18.18 -23.69
N HIS A 196 2.77 18.45 -24.82
CA HIS A 196 2.42 17.95 -26.14
C HIS A 196 3.59 17.11 -26.70
N LYS A 197 3.32 15.84 -27.00
CA LYS A 197 4.34 14.87 -27.42
C LYS A 197 3.98 14.21 -28.73
N LEU A 198 4.94 14.21 -29.64
CA LEU A 198 4.89 13.44 -30.87
C LEU A 198 5.07 11.95 -30.55
N ILE A 199 4.11 11.14 -30.96
CA ILE A 199 4.13 9.68 -30.84
C ILE A 199 4.60 9.08 -32.16
N THR A 200 5.73 8.40 -32.13
CA THR A 200 6.40 7.85 -33.33
C THR A 200 6.23 6.33 -33.47
N SER A 201 5.72 5.67 -32.44
CA SER A 201 5.53 4.21 -32.39
C SER A 201 4.58 3.83 -31.26
N SER A 202 4.02 2.63 -31.30
CA SER A 202 3.26 2.05 -30.19
C SER A 202 4.07 2.03 -28.89
N ARG A 203 5.39 1.77 -28.99
CA ARG A 203 6.33 1.85 -27.86
C ARG A 203 6.45 3.25 -27.25
N SER A 204 6.49 4.29 -28.10
CA SER A 204 6.51 5.68 -27.66
C SER A 204 5.20 6.04 -26.96
N LEU A 205 4.06 5.63 -27.51
CA LEU A 205 2.75 5.83 -26.88
C LEU A 205 2.69 5.20 -25.50
N TYR A 206 3.07 3.92 -25.42
CA TYR A 206 3.05 3.17 -24.18
C TYR A 206 3.86 3.86 -23.07
N SER A 207 5.01 4.40 -23.43
CA SER A 207 5.88 5.11 -22.48
C SER A 207 5.25 6.42 -21.98
N GLU A 208 4.68 7.22 -22.88
CA GLU A 208 4.03 8.47 -22.52
C GLU A 208 2.76 8.24 -21.68
N VAL A 209 2.03 7.15 -21.95
CA VAL A 209 0.89 6.71 -21.15
C VAL A 209 1.32 6.29 -19.74
N LEU A 210 2.42 5.54 -19.62
CA LEU A 210 3.00 5.16 -18.33
C LEU A 210 3.43 6.41 -17.53
N CYS A 211 4.15 7.34 -18.17
CA CYS A 211 4.56 8.61 -17.57
C CYS A 211 3.36 9.48 -17.16
N ALA A 212 2.30 9.49 -17.96
CA ALA A 212 1.09 10.24 -17.66
C ALA A 212 0.35 9.69 -16.44
N PHE A 213 0.24 8.36 -16.31
CA PHE A 213 -0.53 7.72 -15.24
C PHE A 213 0.30 7.25 -14.06
N ASN A 214 1.44 7.91 -13.81
CA ASN A 214 2.53 7.51 -12.90
C ASN A 214 2.16 7.29 -11.42
N TYR A 215 0.87 7.27 -11.05
CA TYR A 215 0.40 7.12 -9.67
C TYR A 215 -0.86 6.26 -9.51
N SER A 216 -1.23 5.46 -10.52
CA SER A 216 -2.37 4.54 -10.42
C SER A 216 -1.96 3.07 -10.53
N LYS A 217 -2.78 2.17 -9.97
CA LYS A 217 -2.54 0.71 -9.90
C LYS A 217 -2.24 0.09 -11.28
N GLU A 218 -2.71 0.77 -12.32
CA GLU A 218 -2.63 0.42 -13.74
C GLU A 218 -1.21 0.60 -14.33
N ALA A 219 -0.44 1.60 -13.88
CA ALA A 219 0.95 1.81 -14.31
C ALA A 219 1.87 0.63 -13.93
N LEU A 220 1.53 -0.08 -12.85
CA LEU A 220 2.31 -1.22 -12.39
C LEU A 220 2.00 -2.53 -13.15
N ASN A 221 0.76 -2.71 -13.59
CA ASN A 221 0.37 -3.81 -14.50
C ASN A 221 1.11 -3.68 -15.84
N ILE A 222 1.22 -2.45 -16.32
CA ILE A 222 1.99 -2.07 -17.51
C ILE A 222 3.47 -2.47 -17.32
N MET A 223 4.16 -2.05 -16.25
CA MET A 223 5.55 -2.47 -16.01
C MET A 223 5.74 -4.00 -15.89
N THR A 224 4.78 -4.69 -15.26
CA THR A 224 4.85 -6.15 -15.07
C THR A 224 4.77 -6.91 -16.40
N HIS A 225 3.90 -6.49 -17.32
CA HIS A 225 3.76 -7.13 -18.65
C HIS A 225 4.83 -6.69 -19.65
N SER A 226 5.39 -5.49 -19.54
CA SER A 226 6.39 -4.98 -20.50
C SER A 226 7.80 -5.59 -20.31
N TYR A 227 8.13 -6.06 -19.10
CA TYR A 227 9.40 -6.74 -18.83
C TYR A 227 9.40 -8.21 -19.28
N GLN A 228 8.29 -8.93 -19.09
CA GLN A 228 8.15 -10.33 -19.53
C GLN A 228 8.34 -10.53 -21.04
N GLU A 229 8.18 -9.46 -21.81
CA GLU A 229 8.23 -9.46 -23.28
C GLU A 229 9.44 -8.72 -23.86
N GLU A 230 10.47 -8.36 -23.06
CA GLU A 230 11.70 -7.64 -23.47
C GLU A 230 11.47 -6.29 -24.21
N ASN A 231 10.25 -5.74 -24.21
CA ASN A 231 9.85 -4.66 -25.11
C ASN A 231 10.15 -3.25 -24.57
N ILE A 232 10.51 -3.12 -23.29
CA ILE A 232 11.00 -1.89 -22.67
C ILE A 232 12.25 -2.22 -21.87
N SER A 233 13.39 -1.63 -22.26
CA SER A 233 14.58 -1.71 -21.43
C SER A 233 14.39 -0.80 -20.21
N VAL A 234 14.78 -1.28 -19.03
CA VAL A 234 14.85 -0.47 -17.80
C VAL A 234 15.62 0.84 -18.04
N LYS A 235 16.59 0.80 -18.96
CA LYS A 235 17.34 1.96 -19.47
C LYS A 235 16.43 3.09 -20.01
N TYR A 236 15.32 2.77 -20.66
CA TYR A 236 14.38 3.79 -21.18
C TYR A 236 13.52 4.41 -20.06
N VAL A 237 13.13 3.62 -19.05
CA VAL A 237 12.39 4.09 -17.87
C VAL A 237 13.27 4.98 -17.01
N THR A 238 14.52 4.58 -16.77
CA THR A 238 15.49 5.35 -15.96
C THR A 238 16.05 6.59 -16.66
N ASN A 239 16.00 6.66 -17.99
CA ASN A 239 16.45 7.84 -18.74
C ASN A 239 15.39 8.94 -18.80
N ASN A 240 14.11 8.61 -18.58
CA ASN A 240 12.99 9.53 -18.72
C ASN A 240 12.31 9.88 -17.39
N LEU A 241 12.50 9.06 -16.35
CA LEU A 241 12.04 9.36 -15.00
C LEU A 241 13.13 10.05 -14.21
N ASP A 242 12.73 11.02 -13.38
CA ASP A 242 13.63 11.56 -12.40
C ASP A 242 13.91 10.55 -11.27
N LYS A 243 14.92 10.86 -10.47
CA LYS A 243 15.40 10.02 -9.38
C LYS A 243 14.32 9.77 -8.30
N ASP A 244 13.47 10.76 -8.05
CA ASP A 244 12.41 10.68 -7.05
C ASP A 244 11.33 9.69 -7.48
N ASP A 245 10.98 9.69 -8.76
CA ASP A 245 10.03 8.76 -9.33
C ASP A 245 10.56 7.32 -9.30
N LEU A 246 11.85 7.10 -9.54
CA LEU A 246 12.46 5.78 -9.42
C LEU A 246 12.37 5.23 -7.98
N CYS A 247 12.61 6.05 -6.95
CA CYS A 247 12.47 5.64 -5.55
C CYS A 247 11.01 5.23 -5.21
N LYS A 248 10.02 5.94 -5.76
CA LYS A 248 8.59 5.67 -5.52
C LYS A 248 8.14 4.33 -6.08
N LEU A 249 8.67 3.90 -7.22
CA LEU A 249 8.26 2.64 -7.86
C LEU A 249 8.50 1.42 -6.96
N LEU A 250 9.73 1.28 -6.44
CA LEU A 250 10.06 0.17 -5.53
C LEU A 250 9.27 0.29 -4.22
N CYS A 251 9.06 1.51 -3.71
CA CYS A 251 8.25 1.75 -2.52
C CYS A 251 6.79 1.27 -2.71
N ILE A 252 6.17 1.57 -3.85
CA ILE A 252 4.79 1.17 -4.17
C ILE A 252 4.71 -0.35 -4.34
N ALA A 253 5.71 -0.95 -5.00
CA ALA A 253 5.79 -2.40 -5.17
C ALA A 253 5.86 -3.13 -3.82
N LEU A 254 6.73 -2.67 -2.92
CA LEU A 254 6.84 -3.18 -1.55
C LEU A 254 5.56 -2.95 -0.74
N GLN A 255 4.98 -1.76 -0.83
CA GLN A 255 3.75 -1.41 -0.10
C GLN A 255 2.57 -2.32 -0.42
N ASN A 256 2.45 -2.76 -1.69
CA ASN A 256 1.30 -3.54 -2.15
C ASN A 256 1.65 -5.03 -2.34
N GLY A 257 2.90 -5.43 -2.08
CA GLY A 257 3.34 -6.82 -2.18
C GLY A 257 3.49 -7.34 -3.61
N TYR A 258 3.82 -6.48 -4.57
CA TYR A 258 3.96 -6.87 -5.98
C TYR A 258 5.33 -7.51 -6.25
N VAL A 259 5.40 -8.82 -6.02
CA VAL A 259 6.62 -9.65 -6.04
C VAL A 259 7.41 -9.51 -7.35
N GLU A 260 6.75 -9.68 -8.50
CA GLU A 260 7.39 -9.61 -9.82
C GLU A 260 7.97 -8.22 -10.07
N ALA A 261 7.23 -7.15 -9.74
CA ALA A 261 7.71 -5.78 -9.90
C ALA A 261 8.95 -5.49 -9.05
N ILE A 262 9.05 -6.06 -7.84
CA ILE A 262 10.24 -5.93 -6.98
C ILE A 262 11.44 -6.62 -7.64
N LYS A 263 11.29 -7.87 -8.08
CA LYS A 263 12.36 -8.62 -8.76
C LYS A 263 12.87 -7.88 -9.98
N VAL A 264 11.95 -7.46 -10.85
CA VAL A 264 12.24 -6.73 -12.08
C VAL A 264 12.93 -5.41 -11.80
N TYR A 265 12.44 -4.63 -10.83
CA TYR A 265 13.06 -3.36 -10.47
C TYR A 265 14.50 -3.57 -10.00
N ILE A 266 14.71 -4.51 -9.07
CA ILE A 266 16.01 -4.80 -8.49
C ILE A 266 16.98 -5.31 -9.58
N GLU A 267 16.57 -6.28 -10.39
CA GLU A 267 17.38 -6.76 -11.53
C GLU A 267 17.70 -5.62 -12.51
N GLY A 268 16.72 -4.78 -12.79
CA GLY A 268 16.84 -3.63 -13.68
C GLY A 268 17.90 -2.63 -13.25
N ILE A 269 17.91 -2.25 -11.98
CA ILE A 269 18.87 -1.26 -11.46
C ILE A 269 20.27 -1.83 -11.23
N SER A 270 20.41 -3.17 -11.11
CA SER A 270 21.71 -3.83 -10.92
C SER A 270 22.69 -3.48 -12.05
N ASN A 271 22.18 -3.45 -13.28
CA ASN A 271 22.93 -3.22 -14.52
C ASN A 271 23.15 -1.73 -14.85
N LEU A 272 22.66 -0.79 -14.03
CA LEU A 272 22.79 0.64 -14.30
C LEU A 272 24.06 1.22 -13.67
N ALA A 273 24.85 1.91 -14.50
CA ALA A 273 26.04 2.65 -14.07
C ALA A 273 25.69 4.11 -13.73
N GLY A 274 26.41 4.70 -12.77
CA GLY A 274 26.28 6.12 -12.42
C GLY A 274 25.07 6.52 -11.56
N ILE A 275 24.29 5.55 -11.08
CA ILE A 275 23.11 5.77 -10.23
C ILE A 275 23.41 5.37 -8.78
N ASN A 276 22.86 6.14 -7.83
CA ASN A 276 22.92 5.82 -6.40
C ASN A 276 21.95 4.67 -6.06
N LYS A 277 22.44 3.44 -6.17
CA LYS A 277 21.66 2.22 -5.86
C LYS A 277 21.19 2.17 -4.41
N GLN A 278 21.98 2.71 -3.47
CA GLN A 278 21.63 2.75 -2.05
C GLN A 278 20.29 3.47 -1.84
N GLU A 279 20.13 4.62 -2.48
CA GLU A 279 18.96 5.48 -2.32
C GLU A 279 17.71 4.92 -3.01
N LEU A 280 17.89 4.34 -4.21
CA LEU A 280 16.80 3.65 -4.90
C LEU A 280 16.30 2.44 -4.08
N LEU A 281 17.22 1.63 -3.56
CA LEU A 281 16.89 0.46 -2.75
C LEU A 281 16.31 0.83 -1.38
N ALA A 282 16.64 2.00 -0.83
CA ALA A 282 16.01 2.50 0.38
C ALA A 282 14.49 2.72 0.19
N ALA A 283 14.05 2.95 -1.06
CA ALA A 283 12.65 2.95 -1.48
C ALA A 283 11.77 3.79 -0.54
N LYS A 284 12.22 5.01 -0.20
CA LYS A 284 11.54 5.87 0.77
C LYS A 284 10.44 6.70 0.10
N LYS A 285 9.33 6.89 0.80
CA LYS A 285 8.34 7.93 0.50
C LYS A 285 8.90 9.32 0.78
N GLN A 286 8.19 10.36 0.35
CA GLN A 286 8.54 11.77 0.64
C GLN A 286 8.67 12.07 2.13
N ASN A 287 7.89 11.40 2.98
CA ASN A 287 7.98 11.53 4.44
C ASN A 287 9.10 10.68 5.08
N GLY A 288 9.96 10.06 4.27
CA GLY A 288 11.07 9.21 4.72
C GLY A 288 10.71 7.76 5.03
N THR A 289 9.43 7.37 4.98
CA THR A 289 9.01 5.99 5.28
C THR A 289 9.55 4.99 4.25
N PRO A 290 10.38 4.01 4.64
CA PRO A 290 10.89 2.98 3.72
C PRO A 290 9.80 2.01 3.27
N GLY A 291 9.79 1.64 1.99
CA GLY A 291 8.86 0.66 1.42
C GLY A 291 8.93 -0.69 2.14
N LEU A 292 10.13 -1.12 2.55
CA LEU A 292 10.33 -2.37 3.28
C LEU A 292 9.55 -2.38 4.62
N CYS A 293 9.54 -1.27 5.36
CA CYS A 293 8.77 -1.14 6.60
C CYS A 293 7.27 -1.26 6.34
N ILE A 294 6.78 -0.70 5.22
CA ILE A 294 5.36 -0.82 4.84
C ILE A 294 5.03 -2.27 4.46
N ALA A 295 5.94 -2.97 3.79
CA ALA A 295 5.76 -4.40 3.48
C ALA A 295 5.67 -5.25 4.76
N PHE A 296 6.49 -4.96 5.77
CA PHE A 296 6.37 -5.58 7.10
C PHE A 296 5.02 -5.32 7.74
N TYR A 297 4.59 -4.06 7.78
CA TYR A 297 3.31 -3.66 8.37
C TYR A 297 2.11 -4.32 7.67
N ASN A 298 2.13 -4.39 6.34
CA ASN A 298 1.07 -5.01 5.53
C ASN A 298 1.20 -6.54 5.41
N ARG A 299 2.20 -7.16 6.07
CA ARG A 299 2.46 -8.61 6.05
C ARG A 299 2.67 -9.17 4.64
N HIS A 300 3.35 -8.44 3.76
CA HIS A 300 3.69 -8.92 2.42
C HIS A 300 4.94 -9.82 2.47
N VAL A 301 4.77 -11.04 2.99
CA VAL A 301 5.85 -12.02 3.24
C VAL A 301 6.74 -12.23 2.02
N GLU A 302 6.15 -12.55 0.86
CA GLU A 302 6.92 -12.87 -0.34
C GLU A 302 7.64 -11.63 -0.89
N ALA A 303 7.05 -10.43 -0.76
CA ALA A 303 7.68 -9.17 -1.17
C ALA A 303 8.93 -8.86 -0.33
N ILE A 304 8.87 -9.10 0.99
CA ILE A 304 10.00 -8.96 1.90
C ILE A 304 11.09 -9.96 1.53
N LYS A 305 10.73 -11.22 1.30
CA LYS A 305 11.65 -12.27 0.88
C LYS A 305 12.42 -11.89 -0.37
N VAL A 306 11.72 -11.54 -1.45
CA VAL A 306 12.36 -11.26 -2.75
C VAL A 306 13.14 -9.95 -2.73
N TYR A 307 12.75 -8.98 -1.89
CA TYR A 307 13.56 -7.79 -1.67
C TYR A 307 14.88 -8.14 -0.98
N ILE A 308 14.83 -8.92 0.11
CA ILE A 308 16.03 -9.35 0.84
C ILE A 308 16.95 -10.18 -0.07
N GLU A 309 16.40 -11.19 -0.75
CA GLU A 309 17.16 -11.97 -1.75
C GLU A 309 17.73 -11.07 -2.84
N GLY A 310 16.96 -10.11 -3.33
CA GLY A 310 17.35 -9.18 -4.37
C GLY A 310 18.56 -8.31 -3.98
N ILE A 311 18.53 -7.69 -2.80
CA ILE A 311 19.64 -6.82 -2.34
C ILE A 311 20.89 -7.59 -1.97
N SER A 312 20.80 -8.92 -1.73
CA SER A 312 21.96 -9.76 -1.44
C SER A 312 22.98 -9.76 -2.59
N ASN A 313 22.48 -9.66 -3.82
CA ASN A 313 23.28 -9.70 -5.06
C ASN A 313 23.98 -8.37 -5.41
N PHE A 314 23.87 -7.35 -4.56
CA PHE A 314 24.44 -6.03 -4.85
C PHE A 314 25.77 -5.81 -4.13
N ASP A 315 26.79 -5.45 -4.89
CA ASP A 315 28.06 -4.98 -4.34
C ASP A 315 28.04 -3.47 -4.07
N GLY A 316 28.80 -3.03 -3.06
CA GLY A 316 29.01 -1.61 -2.76
C GLY A 316 27.82 -0.86 -2.14
N ILE A 317 26.74 -1.56 -1.79
CA ILE A 317 25.61 -0.98 -1.04
C ILE A 317 25.73 -1.27 0.46
N ASN A 318 25.18 -0.38 1.29
CA ASN A 318 25.06 -0.59 2.72
C ASN A 318 23.80 -1.41 3.03
N LYS A 319 23.97 -2.74 3.02
CA LYS A 319 22.91 -3.72 3.30
C LYS A 319 22.40 -3.62 4.74
N GLN A 320 23.27 -3.27 5.70
CA GLN A 320 22.89 -3.05 7.09
C GLN A 320 21.83 -1.94 7.18
N GLU A 321 22.04 -0.81 6.53
CA GLU A 321 21.09 0.32 6.55
C GLU A 321 19.72 -0.07 5.96
N LEU A 322 19.72 -0.79 4.83
CA LEU A 322 18.47 -1.21 4.18
C LEU A 322 17.68 -2.21 5.02
N LEU A 323 18.37 -3.18 5.63
CA LEU A 323 17.75 -4.20 6.48
C LEU A 323 17.34 -3.65 7.86
N ALA A 324 18.04 -2.63 8.34
CA ALA A 324 17.72 -1.88 9.56
C ALA A 324 16.68 -0.77 9.34
N ALA A 325 15.99 -0.75 8.19
CA ALA A 325 15.01 0.27 7.88
C ALA A 325 13.95 0.42 8.99
N GLU A 326 13.71 1.68 9.37
CA GLU A 326 12.77 2.06 10.43
C GLU A 326 11.66 2.96 9.88
N MET A 327 10.50 2.86 10.50
CA MET A 327 9.45 3.87 10.36
C MET A 327 9.95 5.23 10.88
N PRO A 328 9.36 6.37 10.46
CA PRO A 328 9.78 7.70 10.93
C PRO A 328 9.79 7.90 12.44
N ASP A 329 9.08 7.08 13.21
CA ASP A 329 9.07 7.11 14.68
C ASP A 329 10.19 6.25 15.32
N GLY A 330 11.10 5.72 14.51
CA GLY A 330 12.20 4.86 14.94
C GLY A 330 11.76 3.43 15.27
N THR A 331 10.74 2.91 14.58
CA THR A 331 10.26 1.53 14.75
C THR A 331 10.81 0.62 13.64
N PRO A 332 11.68 -0.35 13.95
CA PRO A 332 12.21 -1.30 12.98
C PRO A 332 11.15 -2.26 12.42
N GLY A 333 11.39 -2.77 11.21
CA GLY A 333 10.55 -3.79 10.57
C GLY A 333 10.32 -5.04 11.44
N LEU A 334 11.41 -5.63 11.96
CA LEU A 334 11.34 -6.82 12.82
C LEU A 334 10.58 -6.56 14.13
N PHE A 335 10.62 -5.33 14.66
CA PHE A 335 9.84 -4.95 15.83
C PHE A 335 8.34 -5.07 15.55
N MET A 336 7.87 -4.51 14.43
CA MET A 336 6.44 -4.52 14.07
C MET A 336 5.90 -5.94 13.95
N VAL A 337 6.62 -6.83 13.26
CA VAL A 337 6.16 -8.21 13.07
C VAL A 337 6.18 -9.03 14.36
N LEU A 338 7.09 -8.74 15.29
CA LEU A 338 7.07 -9.33 16.64
C LEU A 338 5.90 -8.79 17.46
N GLN A 339 5.63 -7.48 17.38
CA GLN A 339 4.52 -6.84 18.07
C GLN A 339 3.15 -7.33 17.61
N TYR A 340 2.98 -7.63 16.32
CA TYR A 340 1.73 -8.13 15.74
C TYR A 340 1.67 -9.67 15.63
N GLY A 341 2.74 -10.37 15.98
CA GLY A 341 2.80 -11.83 15.97
C GLY A 341 2.85 -12.46 14.57
N TYR A 342 3.43 -11.79 13.57
CA TYR A 342 3.53 -12.29 12.19
C TYR A 342 4.69 -13.29 12.05
N SER A 343 4.49 -14.51 12.56
CA SER A 343 5.50 -15.58 12.64
C SER A 343 6.18 -15.90 11.31
N GLU A 344 5.42 -16.04 10.22
CA GLU A 344 6.01 -16.34 8.90
C GLU A 344 6.94 -15.22 8.42
N THR A 345 6.59 -13.95 8.68
CA THR A 345 7.43 -12.81 8.31
C THR A 345 8.70 -12.75 9.16
N ILE A 346 8.61 -13.08 10.45
CA ILE A 346 9.78 -13.21 11.34
C ILE A 346 10.72 -14.28 10.80
N LYS A 347 10.18 -15.45 10.44
CA LYS A 347 10.96 -16.56 9.88
C LYS A 347 11.70 -16.13 8.63
N VAL A 348 10.98 -15.59 7.65
CA VAL A 348 11.56 -15.12 6.37
C VAL A 348 12.63 -14.05 6.58
N TYR A 349 12.40 -13.08 7.48
CA TYR A 349 13.40 -12.06 7.76
C TYR A 349 14.66 -12.64 8.39
N ILE A 350 14.51 -13.47 9.43
CA ILE A 350 15.64 -14.08 10.13
C ILE A 350 16.43 -15.02 9.20
N GLU A 351 15.76 -15.88 8.44
CA GLU A 351 16.39 -16.74 7.43
C GLU A 351 17.10 -15.90 6.36
N GLY A 352 16.45 -14.83 5.90
CA GLY A 352 16.99 -13.90 4.92
C GLY A 352 18.31 -13.26 5.38
N ILE A 353 18.33 -12.64 6.57
CA ILE A 353 19.54 -11.97 7.08
C ILE A 353 20.67 -12.95 7.42
N SER A 354 20.37 -14.25 7.60
CA SER A 354 21.40 -15.26 7.87
C SER A 354 22.41 -15.38 6.74
N ASN A 355 21.95 -15.18 5.49
CA ASN A 355 22.73 -15.27 4.26
C ASN A 355 23.67 -14.07 3.99
N PHE A 356 23.67 -13.05 4.86
CA PHE A 356 24.46 -11.84 4.64
C PHE A 356 25.72 -11.83 5.50
N ASP A 357 26.87 -11.73 4.85
CA ASP A 357 28.14 -11.49 5.53
C ASP A 357 28.37 -10.00 5.83
N GLY A 358 29.12 -9.71 6.89
CA GLY A 358 29.56 -8.34 7.21
C GLY A 358 28.49 -7.40 7.79
N ILE A 359 27.26 -7.87 8.02
CA ILE A 359 26.19 -7.11 8.68
C ILE A 359 26.15 -7.35 10.19
N ASN A 360 25.67 -6.37 10.95
CA ASN A 360 25.47 -6.47 12.39
C ASN A 360 24.13 -7.16 12.70
N LYS A 361 24.16 -8.50 12.68
CA LYS A 361 22.97 -9.34 12.96
C LYS A 361 22.44 -9.15 14.39
N GLN A 362 23.32 -8.86 15.36
CA GLN A 362 22.91 -8.59 16.75
C GLN A 362 21.95 -7.39 16.81
N GLU A 363 22.27 -6.30 16.10
CA GLU A 363 21.45 -5.09 16.07
C GLU A 363 20.10 -5.31 15.38
N LEU A 364 20.10 -5.96 14.20
CA LEU A 364 18.87 -6.27 13.47
C LEU A 364 17.93 -7.15 14.29
N LEU A 365 18.47 -8.20 14.92
CA LEU A 365 17.70 -9.14 15.74
C LEU A 365 17.23 -8.52 17.06
N ALA A 366 17.96 -7.54 17.62
CA ALA A 366 17.52 -6.83 18.81
C ALA A 366 16.23 -6.05 18.57
N ALA A 367 16.05 -5.52 17.34
CA ALA A 367 14.84 -4.86 16.88
C ALA A 367 14.27 -3.89 17.94
N LYS A 368 15.12 -3.02 18.48
CA LYS A 368 14.76 -2.10 19.56
C LYS A 368 14.15 -0.84 18.96
N ARG A 369 13.07 -0.33 19.54
CA ARG A 369 12.63 1.05 19.31
C ARG A 369 13.60 2.04 19.95
N SER A 370 13.48 3.31 19.57
CA SER A 370 14.20 4.44 20.16
C SER A 370 14.18 4.52 21.69
N ASN A 371 13.11 4.03 22.35
CA ASN A 371 13.03 3.96 23.81
C ASN A 371 13.73 2.75 24.45
N GLY A 372 14.43 1.94 23.65
CA GLY A 372 15.15 0.73 24.05
C GLY A 372 14.28 -0.51 24.22
N THR A 373 12.99 -0.48 23.87
CA THR A 373 12.10 -1.65 23.98
C THR A 373 12.34 -2.62 22.82
N PRO A 374 12.75 -3.88 23.07
CA PRO A 374 12.95 -4.89 22.02
C PRO A 374 11.63 -5.42 21.46
N GLY A 375 11.63 -5.89 20.21
CA GLY A 375 10.45 -6.55 19.62
C GLY A 375 9.99 -7.78 20.41
N LEU A 376 10.93 -8.63 20.87
CA LEU A 376 10.62 -9.82 21.66
C LEU A 376 9.89 -9.49 22.97
N PHE A 377 10.15 -8.32 23.57
CA PHE A 377 9.40 -7.83 24.73
C PHE A 377 7.91 -7.68 24.41
N THR A 378 7.59 -7.05 23.26
CA THR A 378 6.19 -6.88 22.85
C THR A 378 5.51 -8.18 22.46
N ALA A 379 6.23 -9.12 21.84
CA ALA A 379 5.69 -10.44 21.56
C ALA A 379 5.33 -11.21 22.85
N LEU A 380 6.20 -11.14 23.86
CA LEU A 380 5.96 -11.73 25.19
C LEU A 380 4.80 -11.04 25.92
N GLN A 381 4.75 -9.71 25.89
CA GLN A 381 3.69 -8.93 26.49
C GLN A 381 2.32 -9.20 25.85
N ASN A 382 2.26 -9.38 24.54
CA ASN A 382 1.00 -9.58 23.80
C ASN A 382 0.62 -11.07 23.66
N GLY A 383 1.44 -11.99 24.16
CA GLY A 383 1.15 -13.43 24.15
C GLY A 383 1.28 -14.09 22.77
N HIS A 384 2.14 -13.60 21.89
CA HIS A 384 2.32 -14.11 20.53
C HIS A 384 3.20 -15.38 20.49
N VAL A 385 2.62 -16.51 20.91
CA VAL A 385 3.30 -17.81 21.07
C VAL A 385 4.14 -18.21 19.85
N GLU A 386 3.54 -18.24 18.65
CA GLU A 386 4.25 -18.73 17.45
C GLU A 386 5.37 -17.77 17.01
N ALA A 387 5.18 -16.46 17.20
CA ALA A 387 6.21 -15.48 16.89
C ALA A 387 7.43 -15.62 17.82
N ILE A 388 7.21 -15.88 19.11
CA ILE A 388 8.27 -16.14 20.09
C ILE A 388 9.01 -17.42 19.73
N LYS A 389 8.27 -18.50 19.43
CA LYS A 389 8.86 -19.78 19.05
C LYS A 389 9.77 -19.64 17.83
N VAL A 390 9.25 -19.07 16.74
CA VAL A 390 10.00 -18.86 15.49
C VAL A 390 11.20 -17.93 15.72
N TYR A 391 11.05 -16.85 16.50
CA TYR A 391 12.17 -15.97 16.80
C TYR A 391 13.29 -16.71 17.56
N ILE A 392 12.94 -17.45 18.61
CA ILE A 392 13.90 -18.21 19.42
C ILE A 392 14.59 -19.29 18.58
N GLU A 393 13.83 -20.06 17.79
CA GLU A 393 14.38 -21.07 16.89
C GLU A 393 15.29 -20.43 15.83
N GLY A 394 14.87 -19.30 15.26
CA GLY A 394 15.64 -18.53 14.29
C GLY A 394 16.99 -18.05 14.82
N ILE A 395 17.02 -17.38 15.98
CA ILE A 395 18.28 -16.88 16.56
C ILE A 395 19.23 -18.00 17.02
N SER A 396 18.73 -19.23 17.22
CA SER A 396 19.55 -20.37 17.60
C SER A 396 20.59 -20.72 16.55
N ASN A 397 20.29 -20.46 15.27
CA ASN A 397 21.14 -20.77 14.12
C ASN A 397 22.28 -19.77 13.90
N PHE A 398 22.39 -18.73 14.73
CA PHE A 398 23.40 -17.67 14.56
C PHE A 398 24.57 -17.82 15.51
N ASP A 399 25.78 -17.91 14.97
CA ASP A 399 27.00 -17.81 15.76
C ASP A 399 27.43 -16.34 15.96
N GLY A 400 28.19 -16.08 17.02
CA GLY A 400 28.77 -14.76 17.28
C GLY A 400 27.80 -13.68 17.78
N ILE A 401 26.51 -13.98 17.96
CA ILE A 401 25.53 -13.06 18.55
C ILE A 401 25.37 -13.28 20.07
N ASN A 402 25.03 -12.22 20.80
CA ASN A 402 24.74 -12.30 22.22
C ASN A 402 23.29 -12.72 22.45
N LYS A 403 23.07 -14.04 22.46
CA LYS A 403 21.75 -14.65 22.68
C LYS A 403 21.17 -14.34 24.07
N GLN A 404 22.02 -14.17 25.10
CA GLN A 404 21.57 -13.75 26.43
C GLN A 404 20.86 -12.39 26.35
N GLU A 405 21.47 -11.41 25.68
CA GLU A 405 20.91 -10.06 25.58
C GLU A 405 19.57 -10.06 24.82
N LEU A 406 19.50 -10.77 23.69
CA LEU A 406 18.28 -10.85 22.88
C LEU A 406 17.14 -11.51 23.66
N LEU A 407 17.42 -12.65 24.30
CA LEU A 407 16.43 -13.41 25.06
C LEU A 407 15.98 -12.68 26.33
N ALA A 408 16.85 -11.88 26.97
CA ALA A 408 16.47 -11.07 28.13
C ALA A 408 15.30 -10.13 27.83
N ALA A 409 15.21 -9.65 26.59
CA ALA A 409 14.10 -8.83 26.10
C ALA A 409 13.76 -7.69 27.08
N LYS A 410 14.78 -7.03 27.64
CA LYS A 410 14.59 -5.97 28.63
C LYS A 410 14.36 -4.64 27.94
N ARG A 411 13.32 -3.92 28.35
CA ARG A 411 13.19 -2.48 28.03
C ARG A 411 14.12 -1.66 28.93
N SER A 412 14.26 -0.37 28.62
CA SER A 412 15.22 0.56 29.24
C SER A 412 15.17 0.69 30.77
N ASN A 413 14.04 0.40 31.43
CA ASN A 413 13.94 0.40 32.89
C ASN A 413 14.33 -0.94 33.55
N GLY A 414 14.82 -1.89 32.76
CA GLY A 414 15.23 -3.22 33.20
C GLY A 414 14.11 -4.25 33.27
N THR A 415 12.84 -3.90 33.01
CA THR A 415 11.73 -4.86 33.00
C THR A 415 11.91 -5.88 31.86
N PRO A 416 12.02 -7.20 32.15
CA PRO A 416 12.12 -8.25 31.14
C PRO A 416 10.77 -8.55 30.46
N GLY A 417 10.80 -9.10 29.25
CA GLY A 417 9.57 -9.54 28.56
C GLY A 417 8.82 -10.66 29.30
N LEU A 418 9.54 -11.61 29.90
CA LEU A 418 8.92 -12.70 30.70
C LEU A 418 8.14 -12.16 31.90
N TYR A 419 8.57 -11.04 32.50
CA TYR A 419 7.78 -10.36 33.54
C TYR A 419 6.43 -9.91 32.99
N MET A 420 6.38 -9.34 31.78
CA MET A 420 5.13 -8.91 31.18
C MET A 420 4.23 -10.09 30.81
N ALA A 421 4.79 -11.19 30.27
CA ALA A 421 4.00 -12.38 30.00
C ALA A 421 3.33 -12.95 31.27
N LEU A 422 4.02 -12.91 32.41
CA LEU A 422 3.48 -13.24 33.73
C LEU A 422 2.43 -12.23 34.21
N HIS A 423 2.73 -10.94 34.08
CA HIS A 423 1.83 -9.85 34.45
C HIS A 423 0.50 -9.89 33.69
N GLU A 424 0.52 -10.20 32.39
CA GLU A 424 -0.66 -10.29 31.52
C GLU A 424 -1.30 -11.70 31.52
N GLY A 425 -0.71 -12.67 32.23
CA GLY A 425 -1.28 -14.00 32.41
C GLY A 425 -1.17 -14.94 31.21
N HIS A 426 -0.22 -14.74 30.30
CA HIS A 426 -0.05 -15.53 29.08
C HIS A 426 0.65 -16.87 29.33
N SER A 427 -0.08 -17.85 29.88
CA SER A 427 0.44 -19.17 30.29
C SER A 427 1.19 -19.93 29.19
N GLU A 428 0.63 -20.06 27.99
CA GLU A 428 1.28 -20.78 26.89
C GLU A 428 2.55 -20.06 26.40
N THR A 429 2.55 -18.72 26.42
CA THR A 429 3.72 -17.91 26.07
C THR A 429 4.87 -18.14 27.04
N ILE A 430 4.56 -18.19 28.35
CA ILE A 430 5.56 -18.49 29.39
C ILE A 430 6.18 -19.87 29.14
N LYS A 431 5.34 -20.89 28.92
CA LYS A 431 5.79 -22.25 28.66
C LYS A 431 6.72 -22.32 27.45
N VAL A 432 6.27 -21.80 26.30
CA VAL A 432 7.04 -21.82 25.04
C VAL A 432 8.35 -21.04 25.16
N TYR A 433 8.34 -19.88 25.82
CA TYR A 433 9.57 -19.12 26.05
C TYR A 433 10.57 -19.92 26.90
N ILE A 434 10.13 -20.51 28.02
CA ILE A 434 11.00 -21.28 28.92
C ILE A 434 11.55 -22.54 28.23
N GLU A 435 10.69 -23.28 27.53
CA GLU A 435 11.09 -24.44 26.72
C GLU A 435 12.08 -24.04 25.61
N GLY A 436 11.86 -22.88 24.98
CA GLY A 436 12.75 -22.32 23.97
C GLY A 436 14.15 -22.01 24.52
N ILE A 437 14.24 -21.22 25.59
CA ILE A 437 15.54 -20.86 26.19
C ILE A 437 16.28 -22.07 26.78
N SER A 438 15.54 -23.12 27.17
CA SER A 438 16.15 -24.35 27.72
C SER A 438 17.13 -25.01 26.75
N LYS A 439 16.91 -24.84 25.45
CA LYS A 439 17.70 -25.44 24.36
C LYS A 439 19.07 -24.78 24.17
N PHE A 440 19.31 -23.62 24.77
CA PHE A 440 20.55 -22.88 24.59
C PHE A 440 21.60 -23.26 25.62
N ALA A 441 22.79 -23.62 25.16
CA ALA A 441 23.98 -23.73 26.01
C ALA A 441 24.62 -22.34 26.24
N GLY A 442 25.33 -22.17 27.35
CA GLY A 442 26.16 -20.98 27.61
C GLY A 442 25.41 -19.70 27.98
N ILE A 443 24.07 -19.72 28.07
CA ILE A 443 23.27 -18.60 28.58
C ILE A 443 22.97 -18.76 30.08
N ASP A 444 22.87 -17.65 30.79
CA ASP A 444 22.43 -17.60 32.18
C ASP A 444 20.90 -17.67 32.22
N LYS A 445 20.39 -18.91 32.23
CA LYS A 445 18.94 -19.18 32.33
C LYS A 445 18.36 -18.71 33.66
N GLN A 446 19.15 -18.71 34.74
CA GLN A 446 18.67 -18.27 36.05
C GLN A 446 18.30 -16.79 35.99
N GLU A 447 19.15 -15.97 35.36
CA GLU A 447 18.91 -14.54 35.16
C GLU A 447 17.68 -14.27 34.30
N LEU A 448 17.53 -14.95 33.16
CA LEU A 448 16.38 -14.78 32.27
C LEU A 448 15.06 -15.17 32.97
N LEU A 449 15.08 -16.29 33.70
CA LEU A 449 13.92 -16.81 34.41
C LEU A 449 13.55 -15.95 35.61
N ALA A 450 14.48 -15.20 36.21
CA ALA A 450 14.17 -14.35 37.37
C ALA A 450 12.96 -13.44 37.11
N ALA A 451 12.83 -12.92 35.89
CA ALA A 451 11.71 -12.08 35.47
C ALA A 451 11.42 -10.97 36.50
N LYS A 452 12.47 -10.31 37.00
CA LYS A 452 12.38 -9.25 38.02
C LYS A 452 12.59 -7.88 37.41
N ARG A 453 11.85 -6.90 37.93
CA ARG A 453 12.14 -5.49 37.70
C ARG A 453 13.35 -5.05 38.53
N SER A 454 13.88 -3.86 38.23
CA SER A 454 15.00 -3.26 38.95
C SER A 454 14.75 -3.03 40.45
N ASN A 455 13.49 -2.91 40.88
CA ASN A 455 13.10 -2.81 42.29
C ASN A 455 12.92 -4.19 42.98
N GLY A 456 13.24 -5.29 42.30
CA GLY A 456 13.14 -6.65 42.83
C GLY A 456 11.76 -7.31 42.71
N THR A 457 10.71 -6.58 42.30
CA THR A 457 9.37 -7.15 42.08
C THR A 457 9.44 -8.22 40.98
N SER A 458 9.02 -9.45 41.30
CA SER A 458 9.02 -10.57 40.36
C SER A 458 7.74 -10.63 39.53
N GLY A 459 7.84 -11.16 38.30
CA GLY A 459 6.67 -11.42 37.47
C GLY A 459 5.72 -12.44 38.10
N LEU A 460 6.25 -13.44 38.83
CA LEU A 460 5.44 -14.43 39.55
C LEU A 460 4.55 -13.76 40.60
N TYR A 461 5.07 -12.78 41.34
CA TYR A 461 4.26 -12.01 42.27
C TYR A 461 3.19 -11.19 41.56
N MET A 462 3.50 -10.57 40.42
CA MET A 462 2.47 -9.85 39.65
C MET A 462 1.37 -10.76 39.11
N ALA A 463 1.73 -11.94 38.60
CA ALA A 463 0.75 -12.95 38.17
C ALA A 463 -0.18 -13.35 39.33
N LEU A 464 0.38 -13.45 40.55
CA LEU A 464 -0.40 -13.69 41.77
C LEU A 464 -1.34 -12.52 42.09
N GLN A 465 -0.85 -11.28 42.09
CA GLN A 465 -1.64 -10.08 42.36
C GLN A 465 -2.75 -9.85 41.33
N ASN A 466 -2.57 -10.31 40.09
CA ASN A 466 -3.57 -10.18 39.03
C ASN A 466 -4.49 -11.42 38.93
N GLY A 467 -4.28 -12.44 39.77
CA GLY A 467 -5.12 -13.64 39.80
C GLY A 467 -4.89 -14.63 38.65
N HIS A 468 -3.73 -14.61 37.98
CA HIS A 468 -3.43 -15.42 36.82
C HIS A 468 -2.96 -16.84 37.17
N SER A 469 -3.89 -17.66 37.67
CA SER A 469 -3.64 -19.04 38.15
C SER A 469 -2.93 -19.92 37.13
N GLU A 470 -3.32 -19.88 35.85
CA GLU A 470 -2.72 -20.73 34.81
C GLU A 470 -1.30 -20.29 34.42
N ALA A 471 -1.01 -18.98 34.45
CA ALA A 471 0.34 -18.47 34.23
C ALA A 471 1.30 -18.88 35.36
N ILE A 472 0.81 -18.85 36.60
CA ILE A 472 1.55 -19.33 37.77
C ILE A 472 1.88 -20.82 37.64
N LYS A 473 0.90 -21.66 37.30
CA LYS A 473 1.12 -23.10 37.08
C LYS A 473 2.14 -23.33 35.98
N ALA A 474 1.96 -22.70 34.82
CA ALA A 474 2.84 -22.86 33.67
C ALA A 474 4.30 -22.48 34.00
N TYR A 475 4.50 -21.34 34.68
CA TYR A 475 5.83 -20.88 35.09
C TYR A 475 6.50 -21.84 36.07
N ILE A 476 5.79 -22.28 37.11
CA ILE A 476 6.31 -23.21 38.11
C ILE A 476 6.65 -24.56 37.44
N GLU A 477 5.72 -25.15 36.69
CA GLU A 477 5.92 -26.44 36.02
C GLU A 477 7.11 -26.40 35.06
N ALA A 478 7.22 -25.34 34.25
CA ALA A 478 8.33 -25.17 33.33
C ALA A 478 9.68 -25.05 34.06
N ILE A 479 9.76 -24.28 35.15
CA ILE A 479 10.98 -24.18 35.99
C ILE A 479 11.33 -25.53 36.62
N PHE A 480 10.35 -26.30 37.09
CA PHE A 480 10.62 -27.60 37.69
C PHE A 480 11.21 -28.59 36.70
N ASN A 481 10.82 -28.51 35.44
CA ASN A 481 11.33 -29.36 34.36
C ASN A 481 12.76 -28.99 33.91
N LEU A 482 13.33 -27.86 34.36
CA LEU A 482 14.68 -27.45 34.00
C LEU A 482 15.77 -27.95 34.98
N PRO A 483 16.83 -28.62 34.49
CA PRO A 483 17.98 -28.97 35.32
C PRO A 483 18.85 -27.75 35.63
N GLY A 484 19.55 -27.76 36.76
CA GLY A 484 20.55 -26.75 37.11
C GLY A 484 20.02 -25.37 37.53
N ILE A 485 18.69 -25.21 37.68
CA ILE A 485 18.05 -23.96 38.09
C ILE A 485 17.87 -23.90 39.61
N ASN A 486 18.21 -22.76 40.22
CA ASN A 486 17.92 -22.49 41.63
C ASN A 486 16.45 -22.06 41.78
N ARG A 487 15.59 -23.07 41.94
CA ARG A 487 14.13 -22.91 42.04
C ARG A 487 13.70 -22.07 43.24
N ARG A 488 14.42 -22.14 44.37
CA ARG A 488 14.07 -21.36 45.57
C ARG A 488 14.13 -19.87 45.24
N GLU A 489 15.18 -19.41 44.57
CA GLU A 489 15.34 -17.99 44.25
C GLU A 489 14.25 -17.44 43.30
N LEU A 490 13.78 -18.29 42.37
CA LEU A 490 12.79 -17.90 41.36
C LEU A 490 11.34 -18.00 41.85
N LEU A 491 11.05 -18.97 42.71
CA LEU A 491 9.68 -19.36 43.07
C LEU A 491 9.27 -18.94 44.48
N THR A 492 10.15 -18.36 45.29
CA THR A 492 9.78 -17.95 46.66
C THR A 492 8.94 -16.69 46.62
N LEU A 493 7.72 -16.79 47.17
CA LEU A 493 6.86 -15.66 47.55
C LEU A 493 6.77 -15.55 49.06
N THR A 494 6.78 -14.32 49.57
CA THR A 494 6.62 -14.00 50.98
C THR A 494 5.18 -14.22 51.44
N LYS A 495 4.99 -14.39 52.75
CA LYS A 495 3.65 -14.46 53.34
C LYS A 495 2.83 -13.21 53.03
N THR A 496 3.45 -12.03 53.11
CA THR A 496 2.83 -10.75 52.81
C THR A 496 2.32 -10.69 51.37
N GLU A 497 3.10 -11.14 50.39
CA GLU A 497 2.69 -11.20 48.99
C GLU A 497 1.48 -12.12 48.78
N LEU A 498 1.45 -13.28 49.45
CA LEU A 498 0.29 -14.19 49.42
C LEU A 498 -0.95 -13.58 50.08
N ASP A 499 -0.79 -12.92 51.22
CA ASP A 499 -1.88 -12.29 51.96
C ASP A 499 -2.49 -11.12 51.17
N ILE A 500 -1.68 -10.33 50.46
CA ILE A 500 -2.15 -9.26 49.57
C ILE A 500 -3.04 -9.82 48.46
N ALA A 501 -2.63 -10.91 47.80
CA ALA A 501 -3.43 -11.53 46.75
C ALA A 501 -4.76 -12.09 47.29
N LEU A 502 -4.77 -12.65 48.51
CA LEU A 502 -6.01 -13.07 49.17
C LEU A 502 -6.93 -11.90 49.48
N GLN A 503 -6.39 -10.77 49.97
CA GLN A 503 -7.15 -9.55 50.23
C GLN A 503 -7.76 -8.96 48.95
N GLN A 504 -7.07 -9.12 47.81
CA GLN A 504 -7.56 -8.74 46.48
C GLN A 504 -8.57 -9.74 45.89
N GLY A 505 -8.85 -10.85 46.57
CA GLY A 505 -9.83 -11.87 46.15
C GLY A 505 -9.27 -12.97 45.24
N HIS A 506 -7.95 -13.05 45.05
CA HIS A 506 -7.31 -13.99 44.14
C HIS A 506 -7.00 -15.36 44.77
N LEU A 507 -8.01 -15.96 45.42
CA LEU A 507 -7.89 -17.25 46.11
C LEU A 507 -7.36 -18.37 45.20
N GLU A 508 -7.87 -18.46 43.98
CA GLU A 508 -7.48 -19.53 43.03
C GLU A 508 -6.02 -19.42 42.59
N ALA A 509 -5.48 -18.21 42.48
CA ALA A 509 -4.07 -18.00 42.15
C ALA A 509 -3.15 -18.44 43.30
N VAL A 510 -3.55 -18.13 44.54
CA VAL A 510 -2.84 -18.56 45.75
C VAL A 510 -2.89 -20.08 45.92
N LYS A 511 -4.05 -20.71 45.64
CA LYS A 511 -4.17 -22.17 45.60
C LYS A 511 -3.28 -22.77 44.53
N ALA A 512 -3.34 -22.26 43.30
CA ALA A 512 -2.53 -22.71 42.18
C ALA A 512 -1.03 -22.67 42.53
N TYR A 513 -0.55 -21.57 43.12
CA TYR A 513 0.83 -21.47 43.60
C TYR A 513 1.15 -22.56 44.64
N LYS A 514 0.38 -22.64 45.74
CA LYS A 514 0.65 -23.55 46.86
C LYS A 514 0.59 -25.02 46.46
N GLU A 515 -0.43 -25.40 45.69
CA GLU A 515 -0.65 -26.77 45.24
C GLU A 515 0.46 -27.20 44.27
N THR A 516 0.82 -26.36 43.30
CA THR A 516 1.87 -26.69 42.34
C THR A 516 3.24 -26.82 43.02
N ILE A 517 3.60 -25.89 43.92
CA ILE A 517 4.84 -26.01 44.71
C ILE A 517 4.85 -27.30 45.56
N SER A 518 3.73 -27.62 46.21
CA SER A 518 3.60 -28.81 47.06
C SER A 518 3.74 -30.11 46.25
N LYS A 519 3.09 -30.18 45.08
CA LYS A 519 3.18 -31.31 44.14
C LYS A 519 4.64 -31.64 43.81
N PHE A 520 5.45 -30.65 43.45
CA PHE A 520 6.85 -30.91 43.11
C PHE A 520 7.78 -31.09 44.32
N LYS A 521 7.44 -30.53 45.49
CA LYS A 521 8.17 -30.83 46.74
C LYS A 521 8.08 -32.31 47.10
N ILE A 522 6.90 -32.92 46.98
CA ILE A 522 6.67 -34.35 47.22
C ILE A 522 7.48 -35.21 46.24
N LEU A 523 7.50 -34.84 44.95
CA LEU A 523 8.22 -35.58 43.91
C LEU A 523 9.76 -35.53 44.07
N SER A 524 10.30 -34.57 44.83
CA SER A 524 11.75 -34.39 45.03
C SER A 524 12.35 -35.19 46.20
N ASN A 525 11.59 -36.08 46.86
CA ASN A 525 12.04 -36.98 47.94
C ASN A 525 12.81 -36.30 49.10
N GLY A 526 12.50 -35.04 49.43
CA GLY A 526 13.03 -34.40 50.64
C GLY A 526 14.56 -34.14 50.66
N LEU A 527 15.23 -34.09 49.51
CA LEU A 527 16.64 -33.72 49.44
C LEU A 527 16.89 -32.32 50.06
N PRO A 528 17.81 -32.18 51.05
CA PRO A 528 18.08 -30.91 51.71
C PRO A 528 18.73 -29.94 50.72
N GLY A 529 18.07 -28.81 50.47
CA GLY A 529 18.39 -27.83 49.43
C GLY A 529 17.12 -27.20 48.84
N PHE A 530 15.99 -27.89 48.97
CA PHE A 530 14.67 -27.43 48.56
C PHE A 530 13.92 -26.78 49.73
N LEU A 531 13.86 -25.44 49.76
CA LEU A 531 12.83 -24.64 50.45
C LEU A 531 12.74 -24.74 52.00
N LEU A 532 13.81 -24.37 52.69
CA LEU A 532 13.79 -23.69 54.01
C LEU A 532 13.86 -22.15 53.89
#